data_AF-A0A975KSK4-F1
#
_entry.id   AF-A0A975KSK4-F1
#
_cell.length_a   1.000
_cell.length_b   1.000
_cell.length_c   1.000
_cell.angle_alpha   90.00
_cell.angle_beta   90.00
_cell.angle_gamma   90.00
#
_symmetry.space_group_name_H-M   'P 1'
#
loop_
_entity.id
_entity.type
_entity.pdbx_description
1 polymer ?
#
loop_
_entity_poly.entity_id
_entity_poly.type
_entity_poly.pdbx_seq_one_letter_code
_entity_poly.pdbx_strand_id
1 'polypeptide(L)'
;MNLLQVRKGQFVYYKNELHKVYSVRPLSRLSIKLFRIKDMEQVNCRADELTLHRPQHLDSLIFQGARYTLRKDKQAEVDGYILITHPDPGQLDHYTLNEFEKVGELVGDKVYTTLYNTVKPKEFLVLEPGIAPDSRKIDYLDQSLVTPEQAAADRELKEQAVEEASKRPSVGDIYLNLDNGIKSMVVALVDDEAVLGHGERVKAVDLFNSDSWNVIYSTGEEDF
;
A
#
# COMPACT_ATOMS: atom_id res chain seq x y z
N MET A 1 21.16 -15.21 -6.15
CA MET A 1 21.90 -15.64 -4.95
C MET A 1 20.86 -15.90 -3.87
N ASN A 2 20.75 -17.15 -3.39
CA ASN A 2 19.68 -17.57 -2.49
C ASN A 2 19.82 -16.88 -1.13
N LEU A 3 18.71 -16.44 -0.55
CA LEU A 3 18.69 -15.84 0.78
C LEU A 3 18.90 -16.90 1.87
N LEU A 4 20.13 -16.99 2.40
CA LEU A 4 20.44 -17.82 3.57
C LEU A 4 19.77 -17.31 4.87
N GLN A 5 19.43 -16.01 4.92
CA GLN A 5 18.74 -15.39 6.05
C GLN A 5 17.63 -14.45 5.54
N VAL A 6 16.39 -14.92 5.63
CA VAL A 6 15.20 -14.14 5.30
C VAL A 6 14.67 -13.47 6.56
N ARG A 7 14.30 -12.19 6.45
CA ARG A 7 13.76 -11.37 7.55
C ARG A 7 12.46 -10.72 7.10
N LYS A 8 11.56 -10.50 8.07
CA LYS A 8 10.33 -9.72 7.85
C LYS A 8 10.68 -8.35 7.27
N GLY A 9 9.88 -7.90 6.31
CA GLY A 9 10.02 -6.62 5.62
C GLY A 9 10.85 -6.68 4.35
N GLN A 10 11.65 -7.73 4.10
CA GLN A 10 12.47 -7.78 2.88
C GLN A 10 11.62 -7.89 1.62
N PHE A 11 12.00 -7.14 0.58
CA PHE A 11 11.51 -7.38 -0.77
C PHE A 11 12.30 -8.52 -1.40
N VAL A 12 11.58 -9.44 -2.04
CA VAL A 12 12.16 -10.64 -2.65
C VAL A 12 11.45 -10.95 -3.95
N TYR A 13 12.18 -11.53 -4.89
CA TYR A 13 11.60 -12.18 -6.04
C TYR A 13 11.32 -13.65 -5.72
N TYR A 14 10.11 -14.10 -6.03
CA TYR A 14 9.68 -15.49 -6.01
C TYR A 14 8.90 -15.76 -7.30
N LYS A 15 9.26 -16.83 -8.02
CA LYS A 15 8.67 -17.17 -9.33
C LYS A 15 8.61 -15.98 -10.30
N ASN A 16 9.74 -15.26 -10.41
CA ASN A 16 9.89 -14.06 -11.22
C ASN A 16 9.10 -12.81 -10.77
N GLU A 17 8.30 -12.85 -9.71
CA GLU A 17 7.48 -11.71 -9.27
C GLU A 17 7.97 -11.09 -7.96
N LEU A 18 7.76 -9.78 -7.78
CA LEU A 18 8.14 -9.03 -6.59
C LEU A 18 7.15 -9.21 -5.43
N HIS A 19 7.70 -9.57 -4.28
CA HIS A 19 6.96 -9.83 -3.05
C HIS A 19 7.60 -9.14 -1.83
N LYS A 20 6.84 -8.97 -0.75
CA LYS A 20 7.36 -8.63 0.59
C LYS A 20 7.20 -9.81 1.54
N VAL A 21 8.24 -10.07 2.32
CA VAL A 21 8.19 -11.03 3.43
C VAL A 21 7.41 -10.43 4.59
N TYR A 22 6.28 -11.02 4.96
CA TYR A 22 5.50 -10.55 6.13
C TYR A 22 5.62 -11.47 7.35
N SER A 23 6.01 -12.74 7.16
CA SER A 23 6.22 -13.67 8.27
C SER A 23 7.31 -14.69 7.96
N VAL A 24 8.10 -15.02 8.98
CA VAL A 24 9.10 -16.11 8.93
C VAL A 24 8.83 -17.04 10.11
N ARG A 25 8.60 -18.32 9.82
CA ARG A 25 8.36 -19.42 10.77
C ARG A 25 9.53 -20.39 10.74
N PRO A 26 10.48 -20.31 11.68
CA PRO A 26 11.73 -21.09 11.64
C PRO A 26 11.56 -22.61 11.65
N LEU A 27 10.43 -23.10 12.19
CA LEU A 27 10.20 -24.53 12.44
C LEU A 27 9.38 -25.25 11.34
N SER A 28 8.93 -24.54 10.30
CA SER A 28 8.09 -25.09 9.21
C SER A 28 8.92 -25.37 7.96
N ARG A 29 8.56 -26.41 7.18
CA ARG A 29 9.18 -26.68 5.86
C ARG A 29 8.88 -25.60 4.83
N LEU A 30 7.71 -24.96 4.90
CA LEU A 30 7.37 -23.71 4.21
C LEU A 30 7.48 -22.59 5.24
N SER A 31 8.70 -22.12 5.42
CA SER A 31 9.05 -21.25 6.55
C SER A 31 8.78 -19.78 6.28
N ILE A 32 8.44 -19.38 5.05
CA ILE A 32 8.32 -17.96 4.71
C ILE A 32 6.96 -17.68 4.08
N LYS A 33 6.30 -16.65 4.62
CA LYS A 33 5.08 -16.11 4.05
C LYS A 33 5.36 -14.78 3.38
N LEU A 34 4.91 -14.70 2.14
CA LEU A 34 5.05 -13.56 1.25
C LEU A 34 3.68 -13.02 0.89
N PHE A 35 3.61 -11.75 0.56
CA PHE A 35 2.54 -11.23 -0.29
C PHE A 35 3.15 -10.56 -1.51
N ARG A 36 2.49 -10.71 -2.66
CA ARG A 36 2.90 -10.08 -3.91
C ARG A 36 2.56 -8.59 -3.87
N ILE A 37 3.49 -7.71 -4.25
CA ILE A 37 3.33 -6.26 -4.00
C ILE A 37 2.17 -5.65 -4.80
N LYS A 38 1.94 -6.14 -6.02
CA LYS A 38 0.97 -5.53 -6.95
C LYS A 38 -0.49 -5.70 -6.56
N ASP A 39 -0.82 -6.80 -5.88
CA ASP A 39 -2.21 -7.23 -5.59
C ASP A 39 -2.39 -7.95 -4.25
N MET A 40 -1.36 -7.97 -3.40
CA MET A 40 -1.39 -8.57 -2.06
C MET A 40 -1.63 -10.09 -2.02
N GLU A 41 -1.52 -10.80 -3.15
CA GLU A 41 -1.70 -12.26 -3.18
C GLU A 41 -0.71 -12.94 -2.23
N GLN A 42 -1.23 -13.76 -1.31
CA GLN A 42 -0.42 -14.41 -0.29
C GLN A 42 0.14 -15.75 -0.77
N VAL A 43 1.43 -15.95 -0.53
CA VAL A 43 2.16 -17.16 -0.97
C VAL A 43 3.06 -17.68 0.15
N ASN A 44 3.15 -19.01 0.25
CA ASN A 44 4.11 -19.69 1.13
C ASN A 44 5.25 -20.28 0.29
N CYS A 45 6.49 -20.14 0.77
CA CYS A 45 7.68 -20.62 0.06
C CYS A 45 8.81 -20.99 1.03
N ARG A 46 9.92 -21.45 0.47
CA ARG A 46 11.18 -21.69 1.18
C ARG A 46 12.21 -20.60 0.90
N ALA A 47 13.18 -20.46 1.79
CA ALA A 47 14.20 -19.41 1.71
C ALA A 47 15.11 -19.55 0.49
N ASP A 48 15.38 -20.79 0.07
CA ASP A 48 16.24 -21.12 -1.06
C ASP A 48 15.62 -20.79 -2.44
N GLU A 49 14.32 -20.45 -2.48
CA GLU A 49 13.60 -20.06 -3.69
C GLU A 49 13.59 -18.53 -3.90
N LEU A 50 14.19 -17.76 -2.98
CA LEU A 50 14.07 -16.31 -2.94
C LEU A 50 15.35 -15.60 -3.38
N THR A 51 15.16 -14.53 -4.16
CA THR A 51 16.21 -13.57 -4.51
C THR A 51 15.90 -12.22 -3.88
N LEU A 52 16.84 -11.68 -3.08
CA LEU A 52 16.66 -10.39 -2.42
C LEU A 52 16.58 -9.24 -3.43
N HIS A 53 15.59 -8.36 -3.27
CA HIS A 53 15.58 -7.03 -3.86
C HIS A 53 15.71 -5.98 -2.75
N ARG A 54 16.58 -4.99 -2.92
CA ARG A 54 16.62 -3.82 -2.04
C ARG A 54 15.99 -2.66 -2.81
N PRO A 55 14.85 -2.12 -2.37
CA PRO A 55 14.21 -1.01 -3.07
C PRO A 55 15.14 0.21 -3.08
N GLN A 56 15.23 0.86 -4.23
CA GLN A 56 16.11 2.00 -4.46
C GLN A 56 15.37 3.14 -5.17
N HIS A 57 15.99 4.31 -5.16
CA HIS A 57 15.54 5.42 -5.98
C HIS A 57 15.44 5.01 -7.45
N LEU A 58 14.37 5.46 -8.13
CA LEU A 58 13.99 5.15 -9.51
C LEU A 58 13.53 3.72 -9.76
N ASP A 59 13.38 2.88 -8.74
CA ASP A 59 12.63 1.64 -8.91
C ASP A 59 11.14 1.98 -9.10
N SER A 60 10.51 1.33 -10.07
CA SER A 60 9.08 1.47 -10.37
C SER A 60 8.36 0.14 -10.17
N LEU A 61 7.25 0.19 -9.46
CA LEU A 61 6.48 -0.99 -9.03
C LEU A 61 4.98 -0.73 -9.15
N ILE A 62 4.20 -1.79 -9.33
CA ILE A 62 2.74 -1.75 -9.10
C ILE A 62 2.50 -1.98 -7.61
N PHE A 63 1.71 -1.12 -6.99
CA PHE A 63 1.25 -1.25 -5.62
C PHE A 63 -0.23 -0.89 -5.59
N GLN A 64 -1.06 -1.79 -5.06
CA GLN A 64 -2.52 -1.65 -5.08
C GLN A 64 -3.06 -1.33 -6.48
N GLY A 65 -2.60 -2.09 -7.48
CA GLY A 65 -2.94 -1.93 -8.90
C GLY A 65 -2.46 -0.64 -9.58
N ALA A 66 -2.04 0.39 -8.83
CA ALA A 66 -1.49 1.61 -9.39
C ALA A 66 0.04 1.53 -9.54
N ARG A 67 0.55 2.20 -10.58
CA ARG A 67 1.98 2.27 -10.90
C ARG A 67 2.62 3.43 -10.15
N TYR A 68 3.75 3.18 -9.49
CA TYR A 68 4.53 4.20 -8.78
C TYR A 68 6.02 4.12 -9.12
N THR A 69 6.73 5.21 -8.87
CA THR A 69 8.20 5.29 -8.91
C THR A 69 8.72 5.79 -7.56
N LEU A 70 9.75 5.12 -7.03
CA LEU A 70 10.38 5.48 -5.76
C LEU A 70 11.32 6.68 -5.90
N ARG A 71 11.04 7.76 -5.17
CA ARG A 71 11.77 9.03 -5.24
C ARG A 71 12.42 9.37 -3.91
N LYS A 72 13.74 9.58 -3.93
CA LYS A 72 14.50 10.07 -2.76
C LYS A 72 14.62 11.59 -2.75
N ASP A 73 14.48 12.19 -3.92
CA ASP A 73 14.67 13.61 -4.23
C ASP A 73 13.37 14.42 -4.22
N LYS A 74 12.24 13.77 -3.90
CA LYS A 74 10.93 14.39 -3.77
C LYS A 74 10.55 14.51 -2.30
N GLN A 75 9.81 15.56 -1.98
CA GLN A 75 9.15 15.70 -0.70
C GLN A 75 7.87 14.85 -0.71
N ALA A 76 7.50 14.30 0.45
CA ALA A 76 6.21 13.64 0.61
C ALA A 76 5.08 14.67 0.48
N GLU A 77 3.93 14.21 0.00
CA GLU A 77 2.71 15.00 -0.15
C GLU A 77 1.60 14.36 0.68
N VAL A 78 0.70 15.18 1.24
CA VAL A 78 -0.49 14.68 1.94
C VAL A 78 -1.30 13.81 0.99
N ASP A 79 -1.87 12.73 1.52
CA ASP A 79 -2.54 11.66 0.77
C ASP A 79 -1.65 10.83 -0.18
N GLY A 80 -0.38 11.18 -0.32
CA GLY A 80 0.62 10.36 -0.99
C GLY A 80 1.06 9.15 -0.17
N TYR A 81 1.90 8.31 -0.78
CA TYR A 81 2.49 7.15 -0.11
C TYR A 81 4.00 7.29 0.05
N ILE A 82 4.52 6.70 1.12
CA ILE A 82 5.95 6.53 1.36
C ILE A 82 6.28 5.06 1.58
N LEU A 83 7.50 4.66 1.20
CA LEU A 83 8.08 3.36 1.49
C LEU A 83 9.20 3.52 2.52
N ILE A 84 9.02 2.95 3.71
CA ILE A 84 10.01 2.97 4.78
C ILE A 84 11.19 2.08 4.41
N THR A 85 12.35 2.63 4.07
CA THR A 85 13.53 1.83 3.67
C THR A 85 14.60 1.74 4.75
N HIS A 86 14.61 2.67 5.71
CA HIS A 86 15.59 2.73 6.80
C HIS A 86 14.87 3.03 8.13
N PRO A 87 14.11 2.05 8.67
CA PRO A 87 13.30 2.28 9.86
C PRO A 87 14.17 2.61 11.09
N ASP A 88 13.87 3.73 11.74
CA ASP A 88 14.43 4.23 12.99
C ASP A 88 13.27 4.77 13.87
N PRO A 89 12.27 3.91 14.20
CA PRO A 89 11.04 4.31 14.87
C PRO A 89 11.31 4.87 16.27
N GLY A 90 10.57 5.91 16.64
CA GLY A 90 10.52 6.39 18.02
C GLY A 90 9.82 5.39 18.95
N GLN A 91 9.73 5.74 20.24
CA GLN A 91 9.12 4.83 21.23
C GLN A 91 7.64 4.51 20.97
N LEU A 92 6.92 5.42 20.30
CA LEU A 92 5.48 5.28 20.03
C LEU A 92 5.19 4.85 18.58
N ASP A 93 6.22 4.71 17.75
CA ASP A 93 6.07 4.37 16.34
C ASP A 93 6.20 2.86 16.12
N HIS A 94 5.46 2.31 15.16
CA HIS A 94 5.35 0.86 14.96
C HIS A 94 5.66 0.38 13.52
N TYR A 95 6.20 1.25 12.68
CA TYR A 95 6.58 0.90 11.31
C TYR A 95 7.82 0.02 11.24
N THR A 96 7.93 -0.73 10.14
CA THR A 96 9.02 -1.68 9.92
C THR A 96 9.67 -1.51 8.55
N LEU A 97 10.65 -2.37 8.23
CA LEU A 97 11.37 -2.32 6.97
C LEU A 97 10.42 -2.58 5.78
N ASN A 98 10.54 -1.73 4.76
CA ASN A 98 9.73 -1.69 3.54
C ASN A 98 8.22 -1.69 3.82
N GLU A 99 7.80 -0.96 4.85
CA GLU A 99 6.39 -0.65 5.09
C GLU A 99 5.91 0.43 4.13
N PHE A 100 4.73 0.22 3.54
CA PHE A 100 4.04 1.26 2.79
C PHE A 100 3.14 2.01 3.77
N GLU A 101 3.29 3.32 3.85
CA GLU A 101 2.51 4.18 4.74
C GLU A 101 1.88 5.29 3.92
N LYS A 102 0.60 5.61 4.19
CA LYS A 102 -0.07 6.77 3.61
C LYS A 102 0.24 8.01 4.46
N VAL A 103 0.60 9.10 3.81
CA VAL A 103 0.89 10.38 4.45
C VAL A 103 -0.44 11.00 4.90
N GLY A 104 -0.59 11.25 6.20
CA GLY A 104 -1.76 11.95 6.75
C GLY A 104 -1.51 13.44 6.92
N GLU A 105 -0.35 13.81 7.48
CA GLU A 105 0.01 15.21 7.74
C GLU A 105 1.52 15.43 7.57
N LEU A 106 1.90 16.67 7.24
CA LEU A 106 3.28 17.12 7.18
C LEU A 106 3.51 18.21 8.24
N VAL A 107 4.43 17.97 9.18
CA VAL A 107 4.82 18.95 10.19
C VAL A 107 6.32 19.19 10.07
N GLY A 108 6.68 20.33 9.50
CA GLY A 108 8.07 20.65 9.14
C GLY A 108 8.57 19.70 8.06
N ASP A 109 9.65 18.96 8.35
CA ASP A 109 10.24 17.96 7.46
C ASP A 109 9.74 16.53 7.76
N LYS A 110 8.94 16.33 8.80
CA LYS A 110 8.47 15.00 9.22
C LYS A 110 7.12 14.67 8.61
N VAL A 111 6.95 13.38 8.32
CA VAL A 111 5.69 12.80 7.90
C VAL A 111 4.98 12.20 9.11
N TYR A 112 3.72 12.57 9.29
CA TYR A 112 2.78 11.89 10.17
C TYR A 112 1.88 11.03 9.28
N THR A 113 1.91 9.71 9.49
CA THR A 113 1.14 8.78 8.67
C THR A 113 -0.30 8.66 9.16
N THR A 114 -1.19 8.08 8.34
CA THR A 114 -2.57 7.80 8.75
C THR A 114 -2.66 6.79 9.90
N LEU A 115 -1.59 6.05 10.17
CA LEU A 115 -1.43 5.16 11.32
C LEU A 115 -0.78 5.84 12.53
N TYR A 116 -0.70 7.18 12.52
CA TYR A 116 -0.12 8.00 13.59
C TYR A 116 1.37 7.75 13.85
N ASN A 117 2.10 7.21 12.87
CA ASN A 117 3.54 7.08 12.94
C ASN A 117 4.23 8.40 12.55
N THR A 118 5.32 8.74 13.23
CA THR A 118 6.21 9.85 12.86
C THR A 118 7.43 9.31 12.11
N VAL A 119 7.59 9.73 10.85
CA VAL A 119 8.66 9.24 9.96
C VAL A 119 9.54 10.41 9.51
N LYS A 120 10.86 10.27 9.68
CA LYS A 120 11.85 11.29 9.26
C LYS A 120 12.22 11.11 7.78
N PRO A 121 12.60 12.18 7.05
CA PRO A 121 12.96 12.11 5.62
C PRO A 121 13.99 11.06 5.24
N LYS A 122 14.98 10.82 6.12
CA LYS A 122 16.05 9.83 5.89
C LYS A 122 15.55 8.38 5.86
N GLU A 123 14.35 8.13 6.36
CA GLU A 123 13.84 6.78 6.64
C GLU A 123 13.03 6.21 5.48
N PHE A 124 12.61 7.03 4.51
CA PHE A 124 11.68 6.63 3.48
C PHE A 124 12.07 7.10 2.06
N LEU A 125 11.41 6.50 1.08
CA LEU A 125 11.31 6.95 -0.30
C LEU A 125 9.86 7.33 -0.58
N VAL A 126 9.62 8.39 -1.35
CA VAL A 126 8.27 8.80 -1.79
C VAL A 126 7.82 7.91 -2.94
N LEU A 127 6.56 7.46 -2.94
CA LEU A 127 5.93 6.83 -4.10
C LEU A 127 5.33 7.95 -4.97
N GLU A 128 6.03 8.32 -6.03
CA GLU A 128 5.50 9.24 -7.05
C GLU A 128 4.61 8.45 -8.02
N PRO A 129 3.35 8.85 -8.25
CA PRO A 129 2.46 8.18 -9.20
C PRO A 129 3.04 8.16 -10.63
N GLY A 130 2.90 7.02 -11.29
CA GLY A 130 3.35 6.82 -12.66
C GLY A 130 4.79 6.30 -12.79
N ILE A 131 5.31 6.43 -14.01
CA ILE A 131 6.64 5.94 -14.40
C ILE A 131 7.51 7.18 -14.67
N ALA A 132 8.49 7.43 -13.81
CA ALA A 132 9.44 8.50 -14.05
C ALA A 132 10.40 8.14 -15.22
N PRO A 133 10.98 9.14 -15.91
CA PRO A 133 12.08 8.91 -16.83
C PRO A 133 13.21 8.11 -16.17
N ASP A 134 13.85 7.23 -16.92
CA ASP A 134 14.96 6.37 -16.46
C ASP A 134 14.63 5.44 -15.27
N SER A 135 13.35 5.30 -14.93
CA SER A 135 12.92 4.35 -13.91
C SER A 135 13.08 2.90 -14.34
N ARG A 136 13.34 2.03 -13.37
CA ARG A 136 13.55 0.60 -13.57
C ARG A 136 12.32 -0.14 -13.06
N LYS A 137 11.60 -0.82 -13.95
CA LYS A 137 10.47 -1.66 -13.53
C LYS A 137 10.98 -2.87 -12.75
N ILE A 138 10.50 -3.03 -11.52
CA ILE A 138 10.92 -4.10 -10.60
C ILE A 138 9.80 -5.08 -10.27
N ASP A 139 8.66 -5.06 -10.98
CA ASP A 139 7.57 -6.02 -10.73
C ASP A 139 8.04 -7.46 -10.98
N TYR A 140 8.95 -7.60 -11.95
CA TYR A 140 9.53 -8.87 -12.36
C TYR A 140 11.05 -8.83 -12.28
N LEU A 141 11.66 -9.94 -11.86
CA LEU A 141 13.12 -10.08 -11.83
C LEU A 141 13.71 -10.05 -13.25
N ASP A 142 13.08 -10.79 -14.16
CA ASP A 142 13.39 -10.84 -15.58
C ASP A 142 12.15 -10.48 -16.40
N GLN A 143 12.18 -9.28 -17.00
CA GLN A 143 11.12 -8.74 -17.83
C GLN A 143 10.90 -9.55 -19.12
N SER A 144 11.91 -10.31 -19.58
CA SER A 144 11.80 -11.13 -20.80
C SER A 144 10.97 -12.40 -20.60
N LEU A 145 10.74 -12.79 -19.34
CA LEU A 145 9.96 -13.97 -18.97
C LEU A 145 8.48 -13.67 -18.69
N VAL A 146 8.04 -12.42 -18.85
CA VAL A 146 6.66 -12.00 -18.61
C VAL A 146 5.78 -12.48 -19.76
N THR A 147 4.75 -13.27 -19.46
CA THR A 147 3.82 -13.76 -20.49
C THR A 147 2.80 -12.68 -20.90
N PRO A 148 2.20 -12.80 -22.10
CA PRO A 148 1.14 -11.88 -22.53
C PRO A 148 -0.04 -11.81 -21.55
N GLU A 149 -0.39 -12.94 -20.93
CA GLU A 149 -1.47 -13.04 -19.94
C GLU A 149 -1.12 -12.27 -18.67
N GLN A 150 0.12 -12.40 -18.17
CA GLN A 150 0.59 -11.62 -17.02
C GLN A 150 0.59 -10.12 -17.31
N ALA A 151 1.03 -9.72 -18.51
CA ALA A 151 0.99 -8.32 -18.92
C ALA A 151 -0.44 -7.79 -19.15
N ALA A 152 -1.41 -8.66 -19.42
CA ALA A 152 -2.83 -8.30 -19.46
C ALA A 152 -3.39 -8.12 -18.04
N ALA A 153 -3.14 -9.07 -17.14
CA ALA A 153 -3.56 -9.00 -15.74
C ALA A 153 -2.99 -7.74 -15.04
N ASP A 154 -1.73 -7.39 -15.29
CA ASP A 154 -1.13 -6.17 -14.76
C ASP A 154 -1.82 -4.89 -15.26
N ARG A 155 -2.40 -4.91 -16.46
CA ARG A 155 -3.20 -3.79 -17.00
C ARG A 155 -4.58 -3.76 -16.37
N GLU A 156 -5.23 -4.91 -16.21
CA GLU A 156 -6.52 -5.03 -15.54
C GLU A 156 -6.44 -4.56 -14.08
N LEU A 157 -5.37 -4.89 -13.35
CA LEU A 157 -5.14 -4.38 -11.99
C LEU A 157 -5.13 -2.85 -11.92
N LYS A 158 -4.61 -2.19 -12.95
CA LYS A 158 -4.62 -0.72 -13.04
C LYS A 158 -6.02 -0.19 -13.29
N GLU A 159 -6.79 -0.84 -14.16
CA GLU A 159 -8.18 -0.49 -14.44
C GLU A 159 -9.05 -0.69 -13.20
N GLN A 160 -8.89 -1.82 -12.50
CA GLN A 160 -9.52 -2.10 -11.23
C GLN A 160 -9.14 -1.08 -10.17
N ALA A 161 -7.85 -0.73 -10.00
CA ALA A 161 -7.46 0.29 -9.02
C ALA A 161 -8.09 1.67 -9.28
N VAL A 162 -8.26 2.04 -10.56
CA VAL A 162 -9.00 3.25 -10.94
C VAL A 162 -10.48 3.12 -10.61
N GLU A 163 -11.07 1.95 -10.80
CA GLU A 163 -12.45 1.64 -10.44
C GLU A 163 -12.66 1.56 -8.91
N GLU A 164 -11.70 1.03 -8.15
CA GLU A 164 -11.69 0.95 -6.69
C GLU A 164 -11.49 2.30 -6.02
N ALA A 165 -10.63 3.16 -6.59
CA ALA A 165 -10.56 4.57 -6.21
C ALA A 165 -11.91 5.29 -6.45
N SER A 166 -12.80 4.71 -7.26
CA SER A 166 -14.16 5.18 -7.48
C SER A 166 -15.26 4.32 -6.81
N LYS A 167 -14.89 3.34 -5.95
CA LYS A 167 -15.87 2.46 -5.27
C LYS A 167 -16.68 3.24 -4.25
N ARG A 168 -17.98 2.95 -4.24
CA ARG A 168 -18.99 3.53 -3.36
C ARG A 168 -18.78 3.09 -1.90
N PRO A 169 -19.14 3.93 -0.91
CA PRO A 169 -19.09 3.59 0.51
C PRO A 169 -19.96 2.37 0.79
N SER A 170 -19.50 1.51 1.69
CA SER A 170 -20.19 0.31 2.17
C SER A 170 -20.67 0.48 3.61
N VAL A 171 -21.72 -0.23 3.99
CA VAL A 171 -22.14 -0.29 5.40
C VAL A 171 -21.05 -0.97 6.21
N GLY A 172 -20.59 -0.30 7.27
CA GLY A 172 -19.46 -0.72 8.09
C GLY A 172 -18.17 0.07 7.83
N ASP A 173 -18.07 0.78 6.70
CA ASP A 173 -16.96 1.69 6.44
C ASP A 173 -16.94 2.84 7.44
N ILE A 174 -15.77 3.26 7.90
CA ILE A 174 -15.58 4.38 8.83
C ILE A 174 -14.88 5.51 8.09
N TYR A 175 -15.47 6.70 8.15
CA TYR A 175 -14.94 7.92 7.54
C TYR A 175 -14.62 8.97 8.60
N LEU A 176 -13.59 9.78 8.35
CA LEU A 176 -13.20 10.98 9.09
C LEU A 176 -13.65 12.20 8.31
N ASN A 177 -14.48 13.04 8.90
CA ASN A 177 -14.73 14.37 8.39
C ASN A 177 -13.52 15.27 8.72
N LEU A 178 -12.92 15.89 7.73
CA LEU A 178 -11.74 16.75 7.86
C LEU A 178 -12.08 18.18 8.27
N ASP A 179 -13.31 18.64 8.01
CA ASP A 179 -13.76 19.98 8.39
C ASP A 179 -14.03 20.10 9.89
N ASN A 180 -14.52 19.02 10.52
CA ASN A 180 -14.93 19.03 11.92
C ASN A 180 -14.30 17.92 12.79
N GLY A 181 -13.49 17.04 12.20
CA GLY A 181 -12.77 15.97 12.91
C GLY A 181 -13.64 14.78 13.35
N ILE A 182 -14.91 14.72 12.95
CA ILE A 182 -15.84 13.65 13.36
C ILE A 182 -15.48 12.36 12.64
N LYS A 183 -15.27 11.28 13.41
CA LYS A 183 -15.18 9.92 12.90
C LYS A 183 -16.54 9.26 12.97
N SER A 184 -17.05 8.73 11.85
CA SER A 184 -18.33 8.04 11.84
C SER A 184 -18.37 6.88 10.87
N MET A 185 -19.05 5.82 11.30
CA MET A 185 -19.28 4.62 10.49
C MET A 185 -20.52 4.81 9.63
N VAL A 186 -20.51 4.32 8.41
CA VAL A 186 -21.71 4.16 7.58
C VAL A 186 -22.54 3.03 8.19
N VAL A 187 -23.72 3.37 8.71
CA VAL A 187 -24.63 2.40 9.34
C VAL A 187 -25.76 1.95 8.42
N ALA A 188 -26.04 2.73 7.37
CA ALA A 188 -26.97 2.35 6.32
C ALA A 188 -26.64 3.08 5.02
N LEU A 189 -27.00 2.47 3.89
CA LEU A 189 -27.06 3.10 2.58
C LEU A 189 -28.53 3.12 2.16
N VAL A 190 -29.06 4.29 1.82
CA VAL A 190 -30.44 4.47 1.36
C VAL A 190 -30.38 5.25 0.06
N ASP A 191 -30.71 4.58 -1.05
CA ASP A 191 -30.55 5.09 -2.41
C ASP A 191 -29.11 5.58 -2.67
N ASP A 192 -28.92 6.89 -2.89
CA ASP A 192 -27.61 7.54 -3.10
C ASP A 192 -27.08 8.25 -1.84
N GLU A 193 -27.67 8.01 -0.66
CA GLU A 193 -27.23 8.59 0.60
C GLU A 193 -26.63 7.55 1.54
N ALA A 194 -25.53 7.92 2.20
CA ALA A 194 -24.98 7.20 3.33
C ALA A 194 -25.47 7.82 4.64
N VAL A 195 -25.97 6.97 5.53
CA VAL A 195 -26.34 7.33 6.90
C VAL A 195 -25.16 7.03 7.80
N LEU A 196 -24.66 8.04 8.48
CA LEU A 196 -23.55 7.93 9.41
C LEU A 196 -24.06 7.56 10.81
N GLY A 197 -23.22 6.90 11.62
CA GLY A 197 -23.61 6.36 12.92
C GLY A 197 -24.05 7.41 13.96
N HIS A 198 -23.82 8.69 13.67
CA HIS A 198 -24.30 9.80 14.48
C HIS A 198 -25.59 10.45 13.94
N GLY A 199 -26.21 9.85 12.91
CA GLY A 199 -27.50 10.21 12.35
C GLY A 199 -27.47 11.16 11.15
N GLU A 200 -26.30 11.70 10.79
CA GLU A 200 -26.15 12.55 9.60
C GLU A 200 -26.33 11.74 8.32
N ARG A 201 -26.96 12.36 7.31
CA ARG A 201 -27.14 11.80 5.97
C ARG A 201 -26.31 12.62 5.00
N VAL A 202 -25.41 11.96 4.30
CA VAL A 202 -24.54 12.57 3.29
C VAL A 202 -24.72 11.85 1.97
N LYS A 203 -24.46 12.50 0.84
CA LYS A 203 -24.47 11.75 -0.43
C LYS A 203 -23.31 10.76 -0.38
N ALA A 204 -23.58 9.53 -0.81
CA ALA A 204 -22.57 8.48 -0.86
C ALA A 204 -21.34 8.93 -1.66
N VAL A 205 -21.55 9.71 -2.73
CA VAL A 205 -20.47 10.30 -3.55
C VAL A 205 -19.56 11.25 -2.76
N ASP A 206 -20.09 11.98 -1.79
CA ASP A 206 -19.30 12.95 -1.02
C ASP A 206 -18.33 12.23 -0.06
N LEU A 207 -18.62 10.97 0.32
CA LEU A 207 -17.73 10.18 1.17
C LEU A 207 -16.46 9.70 0.46
N PHE A 208 -16.44 9.63 -0.87
CA PHE A 208 -15.27 9.19 -1.64
C PHE A 208 -14.75 10.20 -2.67
N ASN A 209 -15.52 11.23 -3.02
CA ASN A 209 -15.12 12.27 -3.99
C ASN A 209 -15.03 13.68 -3.41
N SER A 210 -15.17 13.88 -2.09
CA SER A 210 -15.00 15.20 -1.47
C SER A 210 -13.72 15.29 -0.63
N ASP A 211 -13.10 16.47 -0.65
CA ASP A 211 -11.95 16.80 0.20
C ASP A 211 -12.31 16.87 1.70
N SER A 212 -13.60 16.77 2.03
CA SER A 212 -14.11 16.86 3.40
C SER A 212 -14.12 15.51 4.12
N TRP A 213 -13.97 14.38 3.43
CA TRP A 213 -14.12 13.05 4.03
C TRP A 213 -12.96 12.11 3.65
N ASN A 214 -12.43 11.42 4.65
CA ASN A 214 -11.31 10.50 4.50
C ASN A 214 -11.69 9.11 5.04
N VAL A 215 -11.54 8.06 4.22
CA VAL A 215 -11.80 6.68 4.68
C VAL A 215 -10.73 6.25 5.69
N ILE A 216 -11.17 5.83 6.88
CA ILE A 216 -10.33 5.32 7.98
C ILE A 216 -10.28 3.80 7.94
N TYR A 217 -11.42 3.18 7.64
CA TYR A 217 -11.59 1.74 7.60
C TYR A 217 -12.62 1.42 6.54
N SER A 218 -12.35 0.45 5.68
CA SER A 218 -13.36 -0.09 4.78
C SER A 218 -13.52 -1.58 5.04
N THR A 219 -14.77 -2.03 5.11
CA THR A 219 -15.13 -3.43 5.28
C THR A 219 -15.10 -4.20 3.97
N GLY A 220 -14.54 -3.63 2.89
CA GLY A 220 -14.54 -4.12 1.50
C GLY A 220 -15.02 -5.56 1.33
N GLU A 221 -16.14 -5.73 0.61
CA GLU A 221 -16.87 -6.99 0.36
C GLU A 221 -16.03 -8.28 0.50
N GLU A 222 -15.87 -8.78 1.72
CA GLU A 222 -15.60 -10.18 2.05
C GLU A 222 -16.03 -10.39 3.51
N ASP A 223 -17.32 -10.69 3.70
CA ASP A 223 -17.82 -11.58 4.76
C ASP A 223 -19.35 -11.57 4.70
N PHE A 224 -19.96 -12.36 3.80
CA PHE A 224 -21.20 -13.14 4.00
C PHE A 224 -21.39 -14.17 2.88
#